data_AF-A0A937ETL4-F1
#
_entry.id   AF-A0A937ETL4-F1
#
_cell.length_a   1.000
_cell.length_b   1.000
_cell.length_c   1.000
_cell.angle_alpha   90.00
_cell.angle_beta   90.00
_cell.angle_gamma   90.00
#
_symmetry.space_group_name_H-M   'P 1'
#
loop_
_entity.id
_entity.type
_entity.pdbx_description
1 polymer ?
#
loop_
_entity_poly.entity_id
_entity_poly.type
_entity_poly.pdbx_seq_one_letter_code
_entity_poly.pdbx_strand_id
1 'polypeptide(L)'
;MPLPIFLAHRLSKRLSEVRKNGTIPYLRPDGKTQVTIEYDGDKAVRLDTVVVSSQHASDIDLESLLAPDIREFVVEPELKALLDE
;
A
#
# COMPACT_ATOMS: atom_id res chain seq x y z
N MET A 1 0.97 14.93 11.32
CA MET A 1 0.09 14.65 10.16
C MET A 1 -1.01 13.69 10.63
N PRO A 2 -2.27 13.81 10.20
CA PRO A 2 -3.30 12.81 10.50
C PRO A 2 -2.90 11.44 9.95
N LEU A 3 -3.07 10.39 10.75
CA LEU A 3 -2.62 9.03 10.42
C LEU A 3 -3.16 8.49 9.06
N PRO A 4 -4.44 8.68 8.68
CA PRO A 4 -4.98 8.07 7.48
C PRO A 4 -4.31 8.59 6.21
N ILE A 5 -4.16 9.92 6.10
CA ILE A 5 -3.52 10.55 4.93
C ILE A 5 -2.01 10.30 4.91
N PHE A 6 -1.37 10.27 6.09
CA PHE A 6 0.04 9.94 6.19
C PHE A 6 0.32 8.54 5.65
N LEU A 7 -0.43 7.53 6.10
CA LEU A 7 -0.27 6.15 5.65
C LEU A 7 -0.65 5.98 4.17
N ALA A 8 -1.73 6.61 3.70
CA ALA A 8 -2.12 6.57 2.29
C ALA A 8 -1.01 7.10 1.37
N HIS A 9 -0.37 8.22 1.74
CA HIS A 9 0.77 8.76 0.99
C HIS A 9 1.98 7.84 1.02
N ARG A 10 2.33 7.27 2.17
CA ARG A 10 3.44 6.31 2.28
C ARG A 10 3.25 5.11 1.35
N LEU A 11 2.06 4.51 1.36
CA LEU A 11 1.72 3.40 0.46
C LEU A 11 1.83 3.80 -1.01
N SER A 12 1.33 4.98 -1.41
CA SER A 12 1.41 5.44 -2.80
C SER A 12 2.86 5.73 -3.26
N LYS A 13 3.69 6.24 -2.34
CA LYS A 13 5.11 6.47 -2.57
C LYS A 13 5.85 5.15 -2.73
N ARG A 14 5.59 4.19 -1.85
CA ARG A 14 6.18 2.85 -1.91
C ARG A 14 5.79 2.11 -3.18
N LEU A 15 4.52 2.18 -3.59
CA LEU A 15 4.04 1.63 -4.87
C LEU A 15 4.82 2.19 -6.08
N SER A 16 5.11 3.49 -6.07
CA SER A 16 5.96 4.12 -7.10
C SER A 16 7.43 3.69 -7.02
N GLU A 17 7.95 3.46 -5.81
CA GLU A 17 9.33 3.04 -5.56
C GLU A 17 9.58 1.64 -6.11
N VAL A 18 8.76 0.65 -5.71
CA VAL A 18 8.90 -0.76 -6.12
C VAL A 18 8.73 -0.96 -7.63
N ARG A 19 7.99 -0.06 -8.29
CA ARG A 19 7.91 0.00 -9.75
C ARG A 19 9.21 0.56 -10.36
N LYS A 20 9.70 1.69 -9.85
CA LYS A 20 10.85 2.41 -10.42
C LYS A 20 12.18 1.68 -10.19
N ASN A 21 12.32 0.98 -9.08
CA ASN A 21 13.52 0.22 -8.75
C ASN A 21 13.52 -1.22 -9.31
N GLY A 22 12.40 -1.66 -9.90
CA GLY A 22 12.25 -2.98 -10.53
C GLY A 22 11.90 -4.12 -9.58
N THR A 23 11.58 -3.87 -8.30
CA THR A 23 11.12 -4.92 -7.37
C THR A 23 9.83 -5.59 -7.86
N ILE A 24 8.86 -4.80 -8.33
CA ILE A 24 7.67 -5.31 -9.01
C ILE A 24 7.64 -4.74 -10.44
N PRO A 25 8.34 -5.38 -11.40
CA PRO A 25 8.65 -4.77 -12.69
C PRO A 25 7.44 -4.67 -13.64
N TYR A 26 6.37 -5.41 -13.37
CA TYR A 26 5.16 -5.42 -14.20
C TYR A 26 4.15 -4.32 -13.83
N LEU A 27 4.40 -3.53 -12.78
CA LEU A 27 3.57 -2.38 -12.44
C LEU A 27 3.72 -1.25 -13.47
N ARG A 28 2.62 -0.54 -13.69
CA ARG A 28 2.53 0.64 -14.55
C ARG A 28 2.29 1.90 -13.72
N PRO A 29 2.40 3.11 -14.30
CA PRO A 29 2.49 4.34 -13.52
C PRO A 29 1.24 4.72 -12.70
N ASP A 30 0.04 4.32 -13.13
CA ASP A 30 -1.20 4.69 -12.45
C ASP A 30 -1.47 3.82 -11.21
N GLY A 31 -1.94 4.45 -10.14
CA GLY A 31 -2.23 3.78 -8.88
C GLY A 31 -2.95 4.68 -7.87
N LYS A 32 -3.71 4.05 -6.99
CA LYS A 32 -4.49 4.68 -5.93
C LYS A 32 -4.36 3.87 -4.64
N THR A 33 -4.26 4.58 -3.52
CA THR A 33 -4.30 4.00 -2.18
C THR A 33 -5.43 4.62 -1.38
N GLN A 34 -6.06 3.81 -0.53
CA GLN A 34 -7.08 4.24 0.42
C GLN A 34 -6.86 3.50 1.73
N VAL A 35 -7.02 4.23 2.84
CA VAL A 35 -6.79 3.73 4.19
C VAL A 35 -7.99 4.11 5.05
N THR A 36 -8.59 3.13 5.69
CA THR A 36 -9.63 3.30 6.71
C THR A 36 -9.04 2.98 8.07
N ILE A 37 -9.11 3.93 9.01
CA ILE A 37 -8.66 3.77 10.39
C ILE A 37 -9.89 3.87 11.29
N GLU A 38 -10.02 2.92 12.22
CA GLU A 38 -10.97 3.00 13.32
C GLU A 38 -10.41 3.89 14.43
N TYR A 39 -11.27 4.77 14.96
CA TYR A 39 -10.94 5.70 16.02
C TYR A 39 -11.87 5.48 17.22
N ASP A 40 -11.29 5.49 18.42
CA ASP A 40 -12.00 5.65 19.69
C ASP A 40 -11.75 7.08 20.19
N GLY A 41 -12.72 7.97 19.96
CA GLY A 41 -12.52 9.41 20.09
C GLY A 41 -11.41 9.90 19.16
N ASP A 42 -10.38 10.54 19.72
CA ASP A 42 -9.23 11.04 18.96
C ASP A 42 -8.09 10.01 18.81
N LYS A 43 -8.25 8.82 19.39
CA LYS A 43 -7.22 7.77 19.38
C LYS A 43 -7.46 6.80 18.23
N ALA A 44 -6.49 6.67 17.32
CA ALA A 44 -6.49 5.59 16.33
C ALA A 44 -6.27 4.24 17.03
N VAL A 45 -7.19 3.29 16.83
CA VAL A 45 -7.16 1.99 17.54
C VAL A 45 -6.96 0.80 16.62
N ARG A 46 -7.37 0.90 15.34
CA ARG A 46 -7.24 -0.19 14.37
C ARG A 46 -7.05 0.34 12.97
N LEU A 47 -6.15 -0.29 12.20
CA LEU A 47 -6.17 -0.20 10.75
C LEU A 47 -7.27 -1.15 10.25
N ASP A 48 -8.37 -0.59 9.79
CA ASP A 48 -9.55 -1.35 9.41
C ASP A 48 -9.40 -1.95 8.00
N THR A 49 -9.16 -1.08 7.02
CA THR A 49 -9.11 -1.48 5.61
C THR A 49 -8.01 -0.73 4.89
N VAL A 50 -7.25 -1.46 4.05
CA VAL A 50 -6.34 -0.90 3.06
C VAL A 50 -6.81 -1.35 1.68
N VAL A 51 -6.98 -0.38 0.77
CA VAL A 51 -7.22 -0.65 -0.65
C VAL A 51 -6.04 -0.11 -1.44
N VAL A 52 -5.45 -0.98 -2.26
CA VAL A 52 -4.45 -0.61 -3.25
C VAL A 52 -4.98 -0.99 -4.61
N SER A 53 -5.15 -0.02 -5.49
CA SER A 53 -5.43 -0.24 -6.91
C SER A 53 -4.19 0.19 -7.67
N SER A 54 -3.66 -0.67 -8.53
CA SER A 54 -2.49 -0.34 -9.33
C SER A 54 -2.68 -0.85 -10.74
N GLN A 55 -2.25 -0.06 -11.71
CA GLN A 55 -2.16 -0.50 -13.08
C GLN A 55 -0.99 -1.47 -13.23
N HIS A 56 -1.16 -2.53 -14.01
CA HIS A 56 -0.16 -3.56 -14.24
C HIS A 56 -0.20 -4.06 -15.70
N ALA A 57 0.74 -4.93 -16.07
CA ALA A 57 0.70 -5.65 -17.33
C ALA A 57 -0.56 -6.55 -17.41
N SER A 58 -1.05 -6.79 -18.64
CA SER A 58 -2.35 -7.43 -18.90
C SER A 58 -2.37 -8.94 -18.67
N ASP A 59 -1.21 -9.56 -18.59
CA ASP A 59 -0.96 -10.99 -18.44
C ASP A 59 -0.71 -11.40 -16.98
N ILE A 60 -0.88 -10.47 -16.03
CA ILE A 60 -0.65 -10.70 -14.59
C ILE A 60 -1.91 -11.26 -13.94
N ASP A 61 -1.74 -12.37 -13.22
CA ASP A 61 -2.80 -12.92 -12.37
C ASP A 61 -2.99 -12.06 -11.10
N LEU A 62 -4.24 -11.74 -10.78
CA LEU A 62 -4.55 -10.84 -9.67
C LEU A 62 -4.39 -11.52 -8.31
N GLU A 63 -4.78 -12.78 -8.18
CA GLU A 63 -4.89 -13.49 -6.90
C GLU A 63 -3.58 -14.16 -6.51
N SER A 64 -2.92 -14.81 -7.46
CA SER A 64 -1.70 -15.59 -7.21
C SER A 64 -0.41 -14.80 -7.35
N LEU A 65 -0.46 -13.59 -7.93
CA LEU A 65 0.73 -12.77 -8.17
C LEU A 65 0.59 -11.32 -7.69
N LEU A 66 -0.33 -10.54 -8.26
CA LEU A 66 -0.42 -9.10 -7.93
C LEU A 66 -0.75 -8.87 -6.45
N ALA A 67 -1.80 -9.50 -5.92
CA ALA A 67 -2.22 -9.28 -4.54
C ALA A 67 -1.15 -9.71 -3.51
N PRO A 68 -0.49 -10.87 -3.64
CA PRO A 68 0.67 -11.24 -2.81
C PRO A 68 1.82 -10.22 -2.88
N ASP A 69 2.24 -9.81 -4.08
CA ASP A 69 3.37 -8.89 -4.26
C ASP A 69 3.07 -7.50 -3.67
N ILE A 70 1.85 -6.98 -3.89
CA ILE A 70 1.42 -5.71 -3.29
C ILE A 70 1.43 -5.81 -1.76
N ARG A 71 0.99 -6.94 -1.20
CA ARG A 71 1.02 -7.15 0.24
C ARG A 71 2.46 -7.16 0.76
N GLU A 72 3.32 -7.98 0.17
CA GLU A 72 4.70 -8.22 0.63
C GLU A 72 5.62 -7.00 0.44
N PHE A 73 5.56 -6.34 -0.71
CA PHE A 73 6.53 -5.29 -1.05
C PHE A 73 6.02 -3.87 -0.84
N VAL A 74 4.70 -3.66 -0.69
CA VAL A 74 4.09 -2.34 -0.51
C VAL A 74 3.43 -2.18 0.85
N VAL A 75 2.52 -3.06 1.25
CA VAL A 75 1.72 -2.88 2.47
C VAL A 75 2.51 -3.23 3.73
N GLU A 76 3.01 -4.47 3.83
CA GLU A 76 3.68 -4.96 5.04
C GLU A 76 4.93 -4.17 5.44
N PRO A 77 5.80 -3.71 4.50
CA PRO A 77 6.96 -2.90 4.85
C PRO A 77 6.58 -1.55 5.45
N GLU A 78 5.53 -0.90 4.93
CA GLU A 78 5.06 0.39 5.46
C GLU A 78 4.36 0.24 6.81
N LEU A 79 3.63 -0.87 7.03
CA LEU A 79 3.05 -1.17 8.34
C LEU A 79 4.12 -1.50 9.38
N LYS A 80 5.15 -2.26 9.00
CA LYS A 80 6.27 -2.56 9.89
C LYS A 80 7.05 -1.30 10.26
N ALA A 81 7.38 -0.46 9.28
CA ALA A 81 8.07 0.80 9.53
C ALA A 81 7.26 1.73 10.44
N LEU A 82 5.92 1.72 10.34
CA LEU A 82 5.05 2.49 11.23
C LEU A 82 5.03 1.95 12.68
N LEU A 83 5.23 0.64 12.88
CA LEU A 83 5.30 0.04 14.23
C LEU A 83 6.66 0.25 14.90
N ASP A 84 7.72 0.42 14.11
CA ASP A 84 9.09 0.65 14.58
C ASP A 84 9.36 2.13 14.92
N GLU A 85 8.43 3.04 14.59
CA GLU A 85 8.42 4.48 14.93
C GLU A 85 7.79 4.75 16.31
#